data_AF-A0AAW4URV8-F1
#
_entry.id   AF-A0AAW4URV8-F1
#
_cell.length_a   1.000
_cell.length_b   1.000
_cell.length_c   1.000
_cell.angle_alpha   90.00
_cell.angle_beta   90.00
_cell.angle_gamma   90.00
#
_symmetry.space_group_name_H-M   'P 1'
#
loop_
_entity.id
_entity.type
_entity.pdbx_description
1 polymer ?
#
loop_
_entity_poly.entity_id
_entity_poly.type
_entity_poly.pdbx_seq_one_letter_code
_entity_poly.pdbx_strand_id
1 'polypeptide(L)'
;MQHGFGESEISWTTTGKANIILDNLIEMGKIKPFTLVMSDGMVQEKVGSEERLNHVLLERMLVEEIIPMAEKNISLAVGRKPYEQTHLKAMDDPDFNNYFHTFFRCIGDNDCFRSRFLEEDAIIQEKGVHEIRKIYPGGHDWNVWRPCFTDFAQMIFR
;
A
#
# COMPACT_ATOMS: atom_id res chain seq x y z
N MET A 1 0.55 0.94 -5.49
CA MET A 1 1.49 0.08 -4.76
C MET A 1 2.81 0.81 -4.63
N GLN A 2 3.44 0.82 -3.45
CA GLN A 2 4.72 1.50 -3.21
C GLN A 2 5.77 0.49 -2.77
N HIS A 3 7.05 0.80 -3.00
CA HIS A 3 8.21 -0.01 -2.60
C HIS A 3 8.87 0.53 -1.32
N GLY A 4 9.88 -0.17 -0.81
CA GLY A 4 10.65 0.23 0.37
C GLY A 4 11.80 1.20 0.07
N PHE A 5 12.55 1.58 1.11
CA PHE A 5 13.75 2.42 0.99
C PHE A 5 14.83 1.77 0.12
N GLY A 6 15.46 2.54 -0.77
CA GLY A 6 16.52 2.03 -1.66
C GLY A 6 16.03 1.24 -2.87
N GLU A 7 14.72 1.14 -3.06
CA GLU A 7 14.08 0.48 -4.21
C GLU A 7 13.47 1.50 -5.18
N SER A 8 12.83 1.04 -6.25
CA SER A 8 12.16 1.89 -7.24
C SER A 8 10.85 1.28 -7.76
N GLU A 9 10.19 1.96 -8.69
CA GLU A 9 8.93 1.57 -9.33
C GLU A 9 8.94 0.16 -9.96
N ILE A 10 10.11 -0.36 -10.33
CA ILE A 10 10.23 -1.69 -10.95
C ILE A 10 10.24 -2.84 -9.94
N SER A 11 10.55 -2.59 -8.66
CA SER A 11 10.91 -3.63 -7.68
C SER A 11 9.80 -4.65 -7.44
N TRP A 12 8.54 -4.21 -7.42
CA TRP A 12 7.38 -5.11 -7.29
C TRP A 12 7.22 -6.04 -8.48
N THR A 13 7.61 -5.61 -9.69
CA THR A 13 7.56 -6.46 -10.88
C THR A 13 8.77 -7.40 -10.94
N THR A 14 9.98 -6.88 -10.66
CA THR A 14 11.23 -7.63 -10.83
C THR A 14 11.48 -8.59 -9.67
N THR A 15 11.55 -8.10 -8.44
CA THR A 15 11.85 -8.90 -7.24
C THR A 15 10.57 -9.42 -6.61
N GLY A 16 9.51 -8.59 -6.57
CA GLY A 16 8.22 -8.93 -5.99
C GLY A 16 7.39 -9.91 -6.82
N LYS A 17 7.64 -10.02 -8.13
CA LYS A 17 6.86 -10.88 -9.05
C LYS A 17 5.36 -10.59 -9.00
N ALA A 18 4.96 -9.35 -8.76
CA ALA A 18 3.55 -8.96 -8.59
C ALA A 18 2.68 -9.37 -9.77
N ASN A 19 3.20 -9.23 -11.00
CA ASN A 19 2.50 -9.66 -12.21
C ASN A 19 2.22 -11.16 -12.21
N ILE A 20 3.21 -12.00 -11.88
CA ILE A 20 3.05 -13.46 -11.83
C ILE A 20 2.07 -13.87 -10.72
N ILE A 21 2.13 -13.21 -9.57
CA ILE A 21 1.20 -13.45 -8.45
C ILE A 21 -0.23 -13.15 -8.90
N LEU A 22 -0.47 -11.98 -9.50
CA LEU A 22 -1.80 -11.57 -9.94
C LEU A 22 -2.32 -12.47 -11.07
N ASP A 23 -1.51 -12.79 -12.07
CA ASP A 23 -1.90 -13.68 -13.17
C ASP A 23 -2.35 -15.05 -12.63
N ASN A 24 -1.58 -15.63 -11.70
CA ASN A 24 -1.94 -16.90 -11.07
C ASN A 24 -3.25 -16.80 -10.25
N LEU A 25 -3.43 -15.71 -9.50
CA LEU A 25 -4.65 -15.53 -8.70
C LEU A 25 -5.89 -15.32 -9.58
N ILE A 26 -5.75 -14.63 -10.72
CA ILE A 26 -6.82 -14.45 -11.72
C ILE A 26 -7.17 -15.80 -12.33
N GLU A 27 -6.16 -16.57 -12.77
CA GLU A 27 -6.35 -17.90 -13.37
C GLU A 27 -7.02 -18.87 -12.38
N MET A 28 -6.66 -18.80 -11.10
CA MET A 28 -7.29 -19.59 -10.03
C MET A 28 -8.71 -19.10 -9.66
N GLY A 29 -9.20 -18.02 -10.25
CA GLY A 29 -10.50 -17.43 -9.91
C GLY A 29 -10.58 -16.85 -8.50
N LYS A 30 -9.43 -16.54 -7.88
CA LYS A 30 -9.34 -16.05 -6.50
C LYS A 30 -9.51 -14.55 -6.38
N ILE A 31 -9.28 -13.81 -7.46
CA ILE A 31 -9.42 -12.35 -7.51
C ILE A 31 -10.15 -11.91 -8.77
N LYS A 32 -10.84 -10.78 -8.70
CA LYS A 32 -11.31 -10.07 -9.90
C LYS A 32 -10.13 -9.33 -10.54
N PRO A 33 -10.01 -9.27 -11.87
CA PRO A 33 -8.97 -8.46 -12.51
C PRO A 33 -9.05 -6.98 -12.09
N PHE A 34 -7.92 -6.38 -11.77
CA PHE A 34 -7.81 -4.96 -11.43
C PHE A 34 -6.48 -4.37 -11.91
N THR A 35 -6.41 -3.05 -12.04
CA THR A 35 -5.20 -2.32 -12.42
C THR A 35 -4.29 -2.10 -11.19
N LEU A 36 -3.03 -2.51 -11.29
CA LEU A 36 -2.00 -2.23 -10.30
C LEU A 36 -1.06 -1.13 -10.81
N VAL A 37 -1.06 0.05 -10.18
CA VAL A 37 -0.12 1.14 -10.48
C VAL A 37 1.04 1.11 -9.47
N MET A 38 2.26 1.09 -9.97
CA MET A 38 3.51 1.15 -9.21
C MET A 38 4.26 2.42 -9.63
N SER A 39 4.64 3.25 -8.67
CA SER A 39 5.42 4.48 -8.91
C SER A 39 6.66 4.50 -8.03
N ASP A 40 7.60 5.39 -8.36
CA ASP A 40 8.77 5.61 -7.53
C ASP A 40 8.42 6.50 -6.33
N GLY A 41 8.63 5.96 -5.13
CA GLY A 41 8.41 6.64 -3.86
C GLY A 41 9.60 7.48 -3.39
N MET A 42 10.76 7.40 -4.06
CA MET A 42 11.99 8.13 -3.70
C MET A 42 11.97 9.59 -4.17
N VAL A 43 10.90 10.32 -3.86
CA VAL A 43 10.73 11.71 -4.29
C VAL A 43 11.82 12.60 -3.70
N GLN A 44 12.61 13.23 -4.57
CA GLN A 44 13.67 14.15 -4.19
C GLN A 44 13.25 15.60 -4.42
N GLU A 45 13.67 16.47 -3.52
CA GLU A 45 13.60 17.91 -3.72
C GLU A 45 15.01 18.50 -3.79
N LYS A 46 15.14 19.52 -4.62
CA LYS A 46 16.38 20.28 -4.73
C LYS A 46 16.34 21.48 -3.80
N VAL A 47 17.26 21.53 -2.85
CA VAL A 47 17.43 22.67 -1.95
C VAL A 47 18.81 23.25 -2.18
N GLY A 48 18.86 24.33 -2.97
CA GLY A 48 20.13 24.90 -3.44
C GLY A 48 20.84 23.95 -4.42
N SER A 49 22.04 23.50 -4.05
CA SER A 49 22.83 22.53 -4.83
C SER A 49 22.64 21.08 -4.42
N GLU A 50 21.92 20.81 -3.33
CA GLU A 50 21.73 19.46 -2.80
C GLU A 50 20.38 18.88 -3.21
N GLU A 51 20.36 17.58 -3.48
CA GLU A 51 19.14 16.79 -3.64
C GLU A 51 18.92 15.99 -2.36
N ARG A 52 17.73 16.12 -1.78
CA ARG A 52 17.35 15.40 -0.57
C ARG A 52 16.02 14.70 -0.75
N LEU A 53 15.90 13.53 -0.14
CA LEU A 53 14.66 12.77 -0.12
C LEU A 53 13.61 13.54 0.70
N ASN A 54 12.44 13.78 0.10
CA ASN A 54 11.31 14.40 0.76
C ASN A 54 10.06 13.54 0.59
N HIS A 55 9.81 12.68 1.59
CA HIS A 55 8.66 11.79 1.62
C HIS A 55 7.31 12.52 1.71
N VAL A 56 7.27 13.79 2.15
CA VAL A 56 6.05 14.59 2.21
C VAL A 56 5.53 14.90 0.81
N LEU A 57 6.43 14.98 -0.19
CA LEU A 57 6.05 15.26 -1.57
C LEU A 57 5.40 14.06 -2.27
N LEU A 58 5.58 12.84 -1.75
CA LEU A 58 5.00 11.64 -2.33
C LEU A 58 3.47 11.70 -2.36
N GLU A 59 2.83 12.14 -1.28
CA GLU A 59 1.37 12.27 -1.24
C GLU A 59 0.88 13.22 -2.35
N ARG A 60 1.53 14.38 -2.46
CA ARG A 60 1.18 15.39 -3.45
C ARG A 60 1.33 14.83 -4.87
N MET A 61 2.44 14.19 -5.18
CA MET A 61 2.69 13.56 -6.48
C MET A 61 1.64 12.47 -6.80
N LEU A 62 1.24 11.66 -5.81
CA LEU A 62 0.22 10.64 -6.01
C LEU A 62 -1.13 11.26 -6.40
N VAL A 63 -1.56 12.29 -5.68
CA VAL A 63 -2.90 12.89 -5.80
C VAL A 63 -2.99 13.82 -7.01
N GLU A 64 -1.97 14.65 -7.23
CA GLU A 64 -1.98 15.69 -8.25
C GLU A 64 -1.50 15.20 -9.61
N GLU A 65 -0.67 14.14 -9.66
CA GLU A 65 -0.02 13.72 -10.91
C GLU A 65 -0.34 12.27 -11.27
N ILE A 66 0.01 11.30 -10.42
CA ILE A 66 -0.01 9.87 -10.78
C ILE A 66 -1.44 9.36 -10.95
N ILE A 67 -2.35 9.66 -10.01
CA ILE A 67 -3.75 9.23 -10.10
C ILE A 67 -4.43 9.86 -11.33
N PRO A 68 -4.38 11.18 -11.56
CA PRO A 68 -4.94 11.79 -12.77
C PRO A 68 -4.35 11.21 -14.06
N MET A 69 -3.05 10.95 -14.09
CA MET A 69 -2.40 10.31 -15.24
C MET A 69 -2.94 8.89 -15.49
N ALA A 70 -3.11 8.09 -14.43
CA ALA A 70 -3.65 6.73 -14.54
C ALA A 70 -5.13 6.74 -15.00
N GLU A 71 -5.96 7.61 -14.41
CA GLU A 71 -7.37 7.78 -14.79
C GLU A 71 -7.54 8.21 -16.25
N LYS A 72 -6.63 9.05 -16.77
CA LYS A 72 -6.66 9.51 -18.16
C LYS A 72 -6.24 8.42 -19.16
N ASN A 73 -5.26 7.61 -18.79
CA ASN A 73 -4.60 6.68 -19.72
C ASN A 73 -5.14 5.25 -19.65
N ILE A 74 -5.93 4.92 -18.62
CA ILE A 74 -6.46 3.57 -18.37
C ILE A 74 -7.96 3.68 -18.08
N SER A 75 -8.77 2.79 -18.65
CA SER A 75 -10.20 2.70 -18.31
C SER A 75 -10.37 2.16 -16.89
N LEU A 76 -10.53 3.06 -15.92
CA LEU A 76 -10.77 2.73 -14.52
C LEU A 76 -12.26 2.84 -14.20
N ALA A 77 -12.77 1.94 -13.35
CA ALA A 77 -14.07 2.14 -12.70
C ALA A 77 -13.90 3.22 -11.63
N VAL A 78 -14.26 4.47 -11.95
CA VAL A 78 -14.03 5.61 -11.05
C VAL A 78 -15.21 5.76 -10.10
N GLY A 79 -14.94 5.67 -8.80
CA GLY A 79 -15.86 6.01 -7.70
C GLY A 79 -15.17 6.94 -6.70
N ARG A 80 -14.79 8.14 -7.14
CA ARG A 80 -13.98 9.06 -6.34
C ARG A 80 -14.86 9.95 -5.45
N LYS A 81 -14.60 9.99 -4.14
CA LYS A 81 -15.00 11.11 -3.27
C LYS A 81 -13.93 12.21 -3.33
N PRO A 82 -14.27 13.50 -3.20
CA PRO A 82 -13.29 14.59 -3.15
C PRO A 82 -12.22 14.32 -2.09
N TYR A 83 -10.95 14.47 -2.48
CA TYR A 83 -9.80 14.23 -1.61
C TYR A 83 -9.38 15.56 -0.97
N GLU A 84 -9.76 15.78 0.28
CA GLU A 84 -9.02 16.68 1.16
C GLU A 84 -7.89 15.87 1.81
N GLN A 85 -6.76 16.46 2.19
CA GLN A 85 -5.59 15.81 2.80
C GLN A 85 -5.90 15.27 4.22
N THR A 86 -6.94 14.44 4.37
CA THR A 86 -7.52 13.97 5.63
C THR A 86 -7.08 12.56 6.01
N HIS A 87 -6.22 11.92 5.21
CA HIS A 87 -5.81 10.53 5.39
C HIS A 87 -5.15 10.28 6.77
N LEU A 88 -4.45 11.28 7.33
CA LEU A 88 -3.85 11.21 8.67
C LEU A 88 -4.86 11.09 9.82
N LYS A 89 -6.12 11.47 9.59
CA LYS A 89 -7.21 11.40 10.58
C LYS A 89 -8.36 10.50 10.14
N ALA A 90 -8.18 9.72 9.07
CA ALA A 90 -9.25 8.86 8.57
C ALA A 90 -9.76 7.91 9.66
N MET A 91 -8.87 7.36 10.49
CA MET A 91 -9.22 6.47 11.60
C MET A 91 -9.89 7.16 12.79
N ASP A 92 -9.94 8.50 12.82
CA ASP A 92 -10.67 9.24 13.86
C ASP A 92 -12.16 9.36 13.51
N ASP A 93 -12.54 9.05 12.27
CA ASP A 93 -13.93 9.08 11.81
C ASP A 93 -14.71 7.90 12.43
N PRO A 94 -15.79 8.16 13.19
CA PRO A 94 -16.63 7.09 13.75
C PRO A 94 -17.21 6.15 12.70
N ASP A 95 -17.37 6.62 11.45
CA ASP A 95 -17.88 5.84 10.34
C ASP A 95 -16.79 5.10 9.55
N PHE A 96 -15.52 5.16 9.96
CA PHE A 96 -14.38 4.57 9.24
C PHE A 96 -14.64 3.13 8.79
N ASN A 97 -15.10 2.29 9.71
CA ASN A 97 -15.36 0.87 9.43
C ASN A 97 -16.49 0.62 8.42
N ASN A 98 -17.36 1.61 8.19
CA ASN A 98 -18.47 1.49 7.24
C ASN A 98 -18.03 1.74 5.78
N TYR A 99 -16.99 2.54 5.55
CA TYR A 99 -16.51 2.85 4.20
C TYR A 99 -15.12 2.30 3.88
N PHE A 100 -14.31 2.00 4.89
CA PHE A 100 -12.99 1.40 4.73
C PHE A 100 -13.07 -0.11 4.96
N HIS A 101 -13.54 -0.83 3.94
CA HIS A 101 -13.92 -2.24 4.07
C HIS A 101 -12.74 -3.21 4.30
N THR A 102 -11.50 -2.79 4.08
CA THR A 102 -10.33 -3.67 4.19
C THR A 102 -9.13 -2.90 4.72
N PHE A 103 -8.86 -3.04 6.02
CA PHE A 103 -7.64 -2.56 6.66
C PHE A 103 -6.74 -3.76 6.99
N PHE A 104 -5.71 -4.00 6.18
CA PHE A 104 -4.81 -5.14 6.31
C PHE A 104 -3.42 -4.71 6.81
N ARG A 105 -2.95 -5.34 7.88
CA ARG A 105 -1.59 -5.16 8.40
C ARG A 105 -0.86 -6.49 8.45
N CYS A 106 0.39 -6.51 8.00
CA CYS A 106 1.22 -7.70 8.09
C CYS A 106 2.68 -7.40 8.36
N ILE A 107 3.40 -8.39 8.90
CA ILE A 107 4.83 -8.30 9.17
C ILE A 107 5.48 -9.68 9.23
N GLY A 108 6.81 -9.74 9.11
CA GLY A 108 7.62 -10.91 9.40
C GLY A 108 7.75 -11.19 10.90
N ASP A 109 7.80 -12.46 11.30
CA ASP A 109 8.01 -12.86 12.70
C ASP A 109 9.42 -12.53 13.23
N ASN A 110 10.40 -12.37 12.34
CA ASN A 110 11.77 -11.98 12.61
C ASN A 110 12.10 -10.58 12.07
N ASP A 111 11.09 -9.77 11.77
CA ASP A 111 11.27 -8.41 11.28
C ASP A 111 11.82 -7.48 12.38
N CYS A 112 12.77 -6.61 12.02
CA CYS A 112 13.38 -5.66 12.94
C CYS A 112 12.38 -4.60 13.47
N PHE A 113 11.26 -4.38 12.77
CA PHE A 113 10.21 -3.45 13.18
C PHE A 113 9.06 -4.11 13.95
N ARG A 114 9.18 -5.40 14.29
CA ARG A 114 8.10 -6.15 14.95
C ARG A 114 7.62 -5.52 16.26
N SER A 115 8.52 -5.00 17.10
CA SER A 115 8.11 -4.34 18.35
C SER A 115 7.19 -3.14 18.09
N ARG A 116 7.55 -2.29 17.12
CA ARG A 116 6.75 -1.13 16.73
C ARG A 116 5.39 -1.53 16.16
N PHE A 117 5.36 -2.58 15.34
CA PHE A 117 4.12 -3.14 14.81
C PHE A 117 3.15 -3.58 15.91
N LEU A 118 3.68 -4.17 16.98
CA LEU A 118 2.92 -4.58 18.16
C LEU A 118 2.44 -3.39 19.00
N GLU A 119 3.26 -2.34 19.12
CA GLU A 119 2.86 -1.10 19.79
C GLU A 119 1.68 -0.42 19.06
N GLU A 120 1.67 -0.48 17.73
CA GLU A 120 0.57 0.05 16.92
C GLU A 120 -0.75 -0.74 17.09
N ASP A 121 -0.71 -2.00 17.55
CA ASP A 121 -1.93 -2.77 17.87
C ASP A 121 -2.80 -2.01 18.91
N ALA A 122 -2.16 -1.31 19.87
CA ALA A 122 -2.89 -0.51 20.86
C ALA A 122 -3.62 0.68 20.23
N ILE A 123 -3.01 1.33 19.23
CA ILE A 123 -3.61 2.47 18.52
C ILE A 123 -4.83 2.00 17.72
N ILE A 124 -4.71 0.88 17.00
CA ILE A 124 -5.83 0.32 16.22
C ILE A 124 -7.00 -0.06 17.13
N GLN A 125 -6.71 -0.67 18.28
CA GLN A 125 -7.72 -1.01 19.28
C GLN A 125 -8.39 0.23 19.88
N GLU A 126 -7.61 1.26 20.23
CA GLU A 126 -8.12 2.52 20.76
C GLU A 126 -9.06 3.21 19.76
N LYS A 127 -8.71 3.20 18.47
CA LYS A 127 -9.53 3.77 17.39
C LYS A 127 -10.73 2.91 17.01
N GLY A 128 -10.81 1.67 17.52
CA GLY A 128 -11.90 0.74 17.18
C GLY A 128 -11.91 0.33 15.71
N VAL A 129 -10.77 0.39 15.01
CA VAL A 129 -10.67 0.07 13.58
C VAL A 129 -10.70 -1.45 13.37
N HIS A 130 -11.54 -1.92 12.45
CA HIS A 130 -11.59 -3.33 12.07
C HIS A 130 -10.40 -3.70 11.20
N GLU A 131 -9.46 -4.48 11.75
CA GLU A 131 -8.27 -4.92 11.03
C GLU A 131 -8.25 -6.42 10.69
N ILE A 132 -7.52 -6.74 9.61
CA ILE A 132 -7.05 -8.08 9.31
C ILE A 132 -5.54 -8.06 9.53
N ARG A 133 -5.07 -8.84 10.51
CA ARG A 133 -3.65 -8.88 10.90
C ARG A 133 -3.03 -10.24 10.62
N LYS A 134 -1.87 -10.27 9.96
CA LYS A 134 -1.13 -11.52 9.68
C LYS A 134 0.37 -11.40 9.95
N ILE A 135 0.95 -12.43 10.56
CA ILE A 135 2.39 -12.55 10.76
C ILE A 135 2.88 -13.69 9.87
N TYR A 136 3.92 -13.43 9.09
CA TYR A 136 4.53 -14.40 8.18
C TYR A 136 5.91 -14.83 8.69
N PRO A 137 6.37 -16.06 8.43
CA PRO A 137 7.75 -16.43 8.67
C PRO A 137 8.72 -15.60 7.83
N GLY A 138 9.71 -14.97 8.45
CA GLY A 138 10.76 -14.21 7.77
C GLY A 138 11.06 -12.85 8.40
N GLY A 139 12.03 -12.15 7.81
CA GLY A 139 12.48 -10.82 8.23
C GLY A 139 11.91 -9.69 7.38
N HIS A 140 12.66 -8.60 7.29
CA HIS A 140 12.29 -7.41 6.53
C HIS A 140 12.68 -7.54 5.05
N ASP A 141 12.04 -8.47 4.33
CA ASP A 141 12.40 -8.77 2.93
C ASP A 141 11.24 -9.29 2.07
N TRP A 142 11.52 -9.45 0.78
CA TRP A 142 10.58 -9.88 -0.25
C TRP A 142 9.94 -11.27 -0.01
N ASN A 143 10.52 -12.14 0.80
CA ASN A 143 9.91 -13.42 1.14
C ASN A 143 8.69 -13.26 2.06
N VAL A 144 8.59 -12.13 2.78
CA VAL A 144 7.40 -11.73 3.55
C VAL A 144 6.46 -10.88 2.71
N TRP A 145 6.98 -9.94 1.91
CA TRP A 145 6.12 -9.00 1.17
C TRP A 145 5.31 -9.67 0.05
N ARG A 146 5.85 -10.72 -0.59
CA ARG A 146 5.13 -11.51 -1.61
C ARG A 146 3.88 -12.21 -1.06
N PRO A 147 3.95 -13.03 0.01
CA PRO A 147 2.75 -13.65 0.58
C PRO A 147 1.80 -12.62 1.21
N CYS A 148 2.30 -11.53 1.80
CA CYS A 148 1.46 -10.40 2.22
C CYS A 148 0.61 -9.86 1.05
N PHE A 149 1.25 -9.54 -0.08
CA PHE A 149 0.55 -9.02 -1.25
C PHE A 149 -0.43 -10.05 -1.84
N THR A 150 -0.03 -11.33 -1.87
CA THR A 150 -0.88 -12.43 -2.34
C THR A 150 -2.18 -12.54 -1.55
N ASP A 151 -2.10 -12.42 -0.22
CA ASP A 151 -3.27 -12.45 0.64
C ASP A 151 -4.09 -11.16 0.53
N PHE A 152 -3.45 -10.00 0.51
CA PHE A 152 -4.13 -8.71 0.37
C PHE A 152 -4.92 -8.60 -0.94
N ALA A 153 -4.33 -9.02 -2.06
CA ALA A 153 -5.00 -8.98 -3.37
C ALA A 153 -6.31 -9.78 -3.37
N GLN A 154 -6.40 -10.84 -2.56
CA GLN A 154 -7.60 -11.63 -2.40
C GLN A 154 -8.67 -10.97 -1.54
N MET A 155 -8.37 -9.91 -0.78
CA MET A 155 -9.31 -9.24 0.13
C MET A 155 -10.05 -8.08 -0.54
N ILE A 156 -9.44 -7.45 -1.55
CA ILE A 156 -9.96 -6.24 -2.19
C ILE A 156 -10.93 -6.53 -3.35
N PHE A 157 -11.81 -5.57 -3.64
CA PHE A 157 -12.78 -5.60 -4.75
C PHE A 157 -13.72 -6.83 -4.78
N ARG A 158 -13.99 -7.41 -3.61
CA ARG A 158 -14.97 -8.48 -3.44
C ARG A 158 -16.39 -8.01 -3.73
#